data_AF-A0A956CQ31-F1
#
_entry.id   AF-A0A956CQ31-F1
#
_cell.length_a   1.000
_cell.length_b   1.000
_cell.length_c   1.000
_cell.angle_alpha   90.00
_cell.angle_beta   90.00
_cell.angle_gamma   90.00
#
_symmetry.space_group_name_H-M   'P 1'
#
loop_
_entity.id
_entity.type
_entity.pdbx_description
1 polymer ?
#
loop_
_entity_poly.entity_id
_entity_poly.type
_entity_poly.pdbx_seq_one_letter_code
_entity_poly.pdbx_strand_id
1 'polypeptide(L)'
;MYALLRRLLFVLPAESAHRLAFFVLRVLEHLPGGVGLVRLCYRVPDPRLVTHAFGVQFDSPIGLAAGFDKDAEAPNALAAFGFGHVEVGTVTARPQPGNPRP
;
A
#
# COMPACT_ATOMS: atom_id res chain seq x y z
N MET A 1 6.85 4.69 17.59
CA MET A 1 5.47 4.84 17.08
C MET A 1 4.89 3.54 16.52
N TYR A 2 5.49 2.94 15.48
CA TYR A 2 4.95 1.71 14.85
C TYR A 2 4.73 0.54 15.83
N ALA A 3 5.63 0.33 16.80
CA ALA A 3 5.47 -0.74 17.80
C ALA A 3 4.17 -0.63 18.61
N LEU A 4 3.73 0.58 18.95
CA LEU A 4 2.47 0.82 19.66
C LEU A 4 1.28 0.57 18.72
N LEU A 5 1.34 1.12 17.51
CA LEU A 5 0.30 0.97 16.50
C LEU A 5 0.08 -0.50 16.13
N ARG A 6 1.16 -1.27 15.97
CA ARG A 6 1.12 -2.72 15.77
C ARG A 6 0.43 -3.45 16.92
N ARG A 7 0.75 -3.10 18.18
CA ARG A 7 0.09 -3.72 19.35
C ARG A 7 -1.42 -3.47 19.33
N LEU A 8 -1.84 -2.25 19.01
CA LEU A 8 -3.27 -1.90 18.92
C LEU A 8 -3.97 -2.64 17.77
N LEU A 9 -3.34 -2.68 16.58
CA LEU A 9 -3.88 -3.40 15.42
C LEU A 9 -4.03 -4.90 15.68
N PHE A 10 -3.11 -5.50 16.44
CA PHE A 10 -3.11 -6.95 16.72
C PHE A 10 -4.18 -7.36 17.74
N VAL A 11 -4.87 -6.41 18.36
CA VAL A 11 -6.08 -6.69 19.18
C VAL A 11 -7.30 -6.90 18.28
N LEU A 12 -7.31 -6.36 17.06
CA LEU A 12 -8.41 -6.50 16.11
C LEU A 12 -8.28 -7.80 15.30
N PRO A 13 -9.40 -8.38 14.83
CA PRO A 13 -9.36 -9.39 13.79
C PRO A 13 -8.57 -8.88 12.57
N ALA A 14 -7.75 -9.74 11.97
CA ALA A 14 -6.82 -9.34 10.91
C ALA A 14 -7.51 -8.61 9.74
N GLU A 15 -8.68 -9.08 9.31
CA GLU A 15 -9.44 -8.43 8.23
C GLU A 15 -9.97 -7.05 8.65
N SER A 16 -10.37 -6.88 9.92
CA SER A 16 -10.78 -5.58 10.44
C SER A 16 -9.61 -4.60 10.56
N ALA A 17 -8.44 -5.07 11.00
CA ALA A 17 -7.22 -4.26 11.01
C ALA A 17 -6.82 -3.82 9.59
N HIS A 18 -6.94 -4.72 8.61
CA HIS A 18 -6.66 -4.44 7.21
C HIS A 18 -7.64 -3.40 6.63
N ARG A 19 -8.95 -3.57 6.85
CA ARG A 19 -9.97 -2.58 6.45
C ARG A 19 -9.73 -1.20 7.08
N LEU A 20 -9.33 -1.17 8.35
CA LEU A 20 -8.98 0.08 9.03
C LEU A 20 -7.75 0.74 8.39
N ALA A 21 -6.71 -0.03 8.06
CA ALA A 21 -5.54 0.48 7.36
C ALA A 21 -5.93 1.08 6.00
N PHE A 22 -6.78 0.40 5.24
CA PHE A 22 -7.28 0.90 3.95
C PHE A 22 -8.13 2.15 4.08
N PHE A 23 -8.98 2.25 5.10
CA PHE A 23 -9.69 3.48 5.40
C PHE A 23 -8.73 4.66 5.59
N VAL A 24 -7.68 4.49 6.40
CA VAL A 24 -6.67 5.53 6.62
C VAL A 24 -5.91 5.87 5.34
N LEU A 25 -5.50 4.86 4.55
CA LEU A 25 -4.80 5.07 3.28
C LEU A 25 -5.66 5.85 2.28
N ARG A 26 -6.94 5.51 2.16
CA ARG A 26 -7.90 6.23 1.31
C ARG A 26 -8.07 7.68 1.74
N VAL A 27 -8.19 7.93 3.04
CA VAL A 27 -8.28 9.29 3.57
C VAL A 27 -7.02 10.08 3.21
N LEU A 28 -5.82 9.50 3.39
CA LEU A 28 -4.55 10.13 3.02
C LEU A 28 -4.43 10.37 1.52
N GLU A 29 -4.95 9.47 0.69
CA GLU A 29 -4.93 9.61 -0.77
C GLU A 29 -5.79 10.79 -1.25
N HIS A 30 -6.97 10.97 -0.65
CA HIS A 30 -7.94 11.99 -1.07
C HIS A 30 -7.75 13.33 -0.37
N LEU A 31 -7.02 13.38 0.75
CA LEU A 31 -6.69 14.62 1.44
C LEU A 31 -5.66 15.42 0.62
N PRO A 32 -5.91 16.72 0.33
CA PRO A 32 -4.91 17.56 -0.33
C PRO A 32 -3.59 17.57 0.46
N GLY A 33 -2.51 17.13 -0.20
CA GLY A 33 -1.18 17.03 0.41
C GLY A 33 -0.94 15.76 1.25
N GLY A 34 -1.94 14.90 1.47
CA GLY A 34 -1.79 13.68 2.27
C GLY A 34 -0.77 12.70 1.70
N VAL A 35 -0.83 12.42 0.39
CA VAL A 35 0.18 11.63 -0.33
C VAL A 35 1.57 12.28 -0.24
N GLY A 36 1.65 13.61 -0.32
CA GLY A 36 2.89 14.36 -0.18
C GLY A 36 3.51 14.22 1.22
N LEU A 37 2.67 14.23 2.26
CA LEU A 37 3.09 14.01 3.64
C LEU A 37 3.64 12.59 3.83
N VAL A 38 2.96 11.56 3.32
CA VAL A 38 3.45 10.18 3.36
C VAL A 38 4.81 10.08 2.67
N ARG A 39 4.93 10.67 1.48
CA ARG A 39 6.18 10.68 0.71
C ARG A 39 7.32 11.36 1.49
N LEU A 40 7.04 12.47 2.16
CA LEU A 40 8.02 13.19 2.97
C LEU A 40 8.53 12.36 4.16
N CYS A 41 7.65 11.56 4.78
CA CYS A 41 8.00 10.75 5.93
C CYS A 41 8.72 9.44 5.58
N TYR A 42 8.41 8.82 4.44
CA TYR A 42 8.80 7.43 4.17
C TYR A 42 9.65 7.20 2.91
N ARG A 43 9.70 8.14 1.95
CA ARG A 43 10.50 7.93 0.74
C ARG A 43 11.99 7.99 1.07
N VAL A 44 12.75 7.03 0.54
CA VAL A 44 14.22 6.97 0.65
C VAL A 44 14.84 7.09 -0.76
N PRO A 45 15.15 8.30 -1.24
CA PRO A 45 15.78 8.48 -2.54
C PRO A 45 17.26 8.10 -2.48
N ASP A 46 17.68 7.13 -3.29
CA ASP A 46 19.08 6.75 -3.44
C ASP A 46 19.33 6.27 -4.88
N PRO A 47 20.25 6.89 -5.65
CA PRO A 47 20.56 6.49 -7.01
C PRO A 47 20.95 5.00 -7.16
N ARG A 48 21.49 4.38 -6.10
CA ARG A 48 21.86 2.96 -6.09
C ARG A 48 20.65 2.02 -6.11
N LEU A 49 19.46 2.51 -5.77
CA LEU A 49 18.22 1.74 -5.78
C LEU A 49 17.49 1.83 -7.12
N VAL A 50 17.89 2.75 -8.01
CA VAL A 50 17.24 2.90 -9.31
C VAL A 50 17.44 1.62 -10.13
N THR A 51 16.33 1.04 -10.58
CA THR A 51 16.30 -0.25 -11.27
C THR A 51 15.59 -0.11 -12.61
N HIS A 52 16.18 -0.63 -13.68
CA HIS A 52 15.53 -0.72 -14.99
C HIS A 52 15.10 -2.16 -15.25
N ALA A 53 13.81 -2.38 -15.49
CA ALA A 53 13.27 -3.69 -15.84
C ALA A 53 12.09 -3.54 -16.79
N PHE A 54 11.98 -4.44 -17.77
CA PHE A 54 10.88 -4.46 -18.75
C PHE A 54 10.66 -3.12 -19.48
N GLY A 55 11.71 -2.35 -19.71
CA GLY A 55 11.64 -1.04 -20.36
C GLY A 55 11.14 0.11 -19.47
N VAL A 56 10.94 -0.14 -18.17
CA VAL A 56 10.50 0.84 -17.17
C VAL A 56 11.62 1.10 -16.16
N GLN A 57 11.75 2.35 -15.71
CA GLN A 57 12.62 2.74 -14.61
C GLN A 57 11.81 2.80 -13.31
N PHE A 58 12.32 2.16 -12.26
CA PHE A 58 11.76 2.18 -10.91
C PHE A 58 12.74 2.88 -9.97
N ASP A 59 12.22 3.71 -9.06
CA ASP A 59 13.02 4.41 -8.05
C ASP A 59 13.64 3.47 -7.00
N SER A 60 13.15 2.23 -6.91
CA SER A 60 13.58 1.20 -5.97
C SER A 60 13.32 -0.19 -6.55
N PRO A 61 14.13 -1.23 -6.23
CA PRO A 61 13.84 -2.60 -6.64
C PRO A 61 12.72 -3.24 -5.79
N ILE A 62 12.31 -2.60 -4.69
CA ILE A 62 11.33 -3.15 -3.74
C ILE A 62 9.92 -2.74 -4.16
N GLY A 63 9.06 -3.73 -4.37
CA GLY A 63 7.64 -3.54 -4.66
C GLY A 63 6.71 -3.98 -3.55
N LEU A 64 5.48 -3.45 -3.58
CA LEU A 64 4.37 -4.01 -2.81
C LEU A 64 3.63 -5.04 -3.67
N ALA A 65 3.53 -6.27 -3.15
CA ALA A 65 2.93 -7.39 -3.87
C ALA A 65 1.41 -7.31 -3.96
N ALA A 66 0.85 -8.00 -4.96
CA ALA A 66 -0.59 -8.21 -5.10
C ALA A 66 -1.20 -8.90 -3.88
N GLY A 67 -2.51 -8.75 -3.75
CA GLY A 67 -3.30 -9.22 -2.62
C GLY A 67 -3.36 -8.24 -1.46
N PHE A 68 -2.49 -7.21 -1.45
CA PHE A 68 -2.56 -6.13 -0.48
C PHE A 68 -3.67 -5.14 -0.84
N ASP A 69 -3.62 -4.51 -2.02
CA ASP A 69 -4.68 -3.64 -2.54
C ASP A 69 -5.41 -4.35 -3.68
N LYS A 70 -6.47 -5.10 -3.32
CA LYS A 70 -7.19 -5.96 -4.27
C LYS A 70 -8.03 -5.21 -5.28
N ASP A 71 -8.51 -4.03 -4.90
CA ASP A 71 -9.51 -3.27 -5.63
C ASP A 71 -8.99 -1.89 -6.07
N ALA A 72 -7.68 -1.67 -6.00
CA ALA A 72 -7.00 -0.39 -6.28
C ALA A 72 -7.61 0.78 -5.48
N GLU A 73 -7.86 0.55 -4.20
CA GLU A 73 -8.49 1.51 -3.30
C GLU A 73 -7.59 2.70 -2.96
N ALA A 74 -6.27 2.49 -2.84
CA ALA A 74 -5.33 3.55 -2.47
C ALA A 74 -3.90 3.37 -3.04
N PRO A 75 -3.75 3.15 -4.36
CA PRO A 75 -2.45 2.85 -4.97
C PRO A 75 -1.44 4.00 -4.85
N ASN A 76 -1.89 5.26 -4.84
CA ASN A 76 -0.99 6.41 -4.78
C ASN A 76 -0.44 6.63 -3.36
N ALA A 77 -1.30 6.48 -2.35
CA ALA A 77 -0.88 6.50 -0.96
C ALA A 77 0.09 5.37 -0.65
N LEU A 78 -0.14 4.16 -1.19
CA LEU A 78 0.78 3.04 -1.06
C LEU A 78 2.13 3.31 -1.74
N ALA A 79 2.12 3.80 -2.98
CA ALA A 79 3.35 4.15 -3.70
C ALA A 79 4.17 5.24 -2.99
N ALA A 80 3.52 6.12 -2.21
CA ALA A 80 4.21 7.16 -1.45
C ALA A 80 5.06 6.62 -0.28
N PHE A 81 4.89 5.37 0.15
CA PHE A 81 5.74 4.75 1.18
C PHE A 81 7.15 4.39 0.69
N GLY A 82 7.49 4.66 -0.58
CA GLY A 82 8.85 4.47 -1.12
C GLY A 82 9.05 3.15 -1.87
N PHE A 83 7.98 2.41 -2.14
CA PHE A 83 8.03 1.28 -3.07
C PHE A 83 8.35 1.79 -4.48
N GLY A 84 9.15 1.03 -5.22
CA GLY A 84 9.42 1.31 -6.63
C GLY A 84 8.21 1.01 -7.51
N HIS A 85 7.40 0.02 -7.13
CA HIS A 85 6.12 -0.32 -7.77
C HIS A 85 5.12 -0.86 -6.76
N VAL A 86 3.83 -0.78 -7.11
CA VAL A 86 2.73 -1.39 -6.36
C VAL A 86 1.95 -2.26 -7.34
N GLU A 87 1.85 -3.56 -7.05
CA GLU A 87 1.02 -4.49 -7.82
C GLU A 87 -0.36 -4.58 -7.16
N VAL A 88 -1.38 -4.07 -7.84
CA VAL A 88 -2.78 -4.15 -7.39
C VAL A 88 -3.43 -5.46 -7.83
N GLY A 89 -4.55 -5.80 -7.20
CA GLY A 89 -5.29 -7.03 -7.44
C GLY A 89 -5.09 -8.06 -6.33
N THR A 90 -5.52 -9.31 -6.49
CA THR A 90 -6.03 -9.89 -7.74
C THR A 90 -7.44 -9.43 -8.06
N VAL A 91 -7.63 -8.86 -9.24
CA VAL A 91 -8.95 -8.56 -9.82
C VAL A 91 -9.40 -9.72 -10.70
N THR A 92 -10.71 -9.95 -10.74
CA THR A 92 -11.30 -10.93 -11.65
C THR A 92 -12.37 -10.24 -12.51
N ALA A 93 -12.75 -10.85 -13.64
CA ALA A 93 -13.67 -10.22 -14.59
C ALA A 93 -15.06 -9.88 -14.00
N ARG A 94 -15.44 -10.53 -12.89
CA ARG A 94 -16.68 -10.27 -12.15
C ARG A 94 -16.39 -10.27 -10.65
N PRO A 95 -17.11 -9.47 -9.83
CA PRO A 95 -16.94 -9.49 -8.38
C PRO A 95 -17.14 -10.89 -7.79
N GLN A 96 -16.30 -11.26 -6.82
CA GLN A 96 -16.38 -12.53 -6.10
C GLN A 96 -16.31 -12.30 -4.60
N PRO A 97 -17.17 -12.94 -3.79
CA PRO A 97 -17.18 -12.74 -2.33
C PRO A 97 -15.95 -13.35 -1.62
N GLY A 98 -15.16 -14.17 -2.32
CA GLY A 98 -14.07 -14.94 -1.73
C GLY A 98 -14.57 -16.12 -0.90
N ASN A 99 -13.67 -16.72 -0.12
CA ASN A 99 -13.98 -17.83 0.76
C ASN A 99 -14.77 -17.37 2.01
N PRO A 100 -15.50 -18.27 2.70
CA PRO A 100 -16.11 -17.96 3.98
C PRO A 100 -15.08 -17.39 4.97
N ARG A 101 -15.44 -16.29 5.62
CA ARG A 101 -14.64 -15.69 6.69
C ARG A 101 -14.81 -16.47 8.00
N PRO A 102 -13.90 -16.34 8.97
CA PRO A 102 -14.31 -16.07 10.35
C PRO A 102 -14.86 -14.64 10.49
#